data_AF-A9BSR4-F1
#
_entry.id   AF-A9BSR4-F1
#
_cell.length_a   1.000
_cell.length_b   1.000
_cell.length_c   1.000
_cell.angle_alpha   90.00
_cell.angle_beta   90.00
_cell.angle_gamma   90.00
#
_symmetry.space_group_name_H-M   'P 1'
#
loop_
_entity.id
_entity.type
_entity.pdbx_description
1 polymer ?
#
loop_
_entity_poly.entity_id
_entity_poly.type
_entity_poly.pdbx_seq_one_letter_code
_entity_poly.pdbx_strand_id
1 'polypeptide(L)'
;MNYELLLGYQRNLIDASLDDISGVSILSGWCGGQYGANQDKWRNAVSRFVFRNYSSGLIGCVNPDIYKIKDIVKFSKKYETLEVDVNEESLVLWNGVIYSSTKKLDELIERYGLGDWRYLDFDVNHDFMSEIISIYKDFGSDVSDISLC
;
A
#
# COMPACT_ATOMS: atom_id res chain seq x y z
N MET A 1 -17.04 -1.22 4.65
CA MET A 1 -16.23 -1.39 3.43
C MET A 1 -16.31 -0.15 2.55
N ASN A 2 -15.18 0.51 2.30
CA ASN A 2 -15.05 1.49 1.21
C ASN A 2 -14.57 0.77 -0.05
N TYR A 3 -15.46 0.59 -1.02
CA TYR A 3 -15.16 -0.17 -2.24
C TYR A 3 -14.03 0.46 -3.07
N GLU A 4 -13.98 1.78 -3.19
CA GLU A 4 -12.91 2.48 -3.91
C GLU A 4 -11.55 2.26 -3.24
N LEU A 5 -11.52 2.26 -1.90
CA LEU A 5 -10.30 1.98 -1.15
C LEU A 5 -9.86 0.53 -1.34
N LEU A 6 -10.78 -0.43 -1.29
CA LEU A 6 -10.49 -1.84 -1.50
C LEU A 6 -9.93 -2.10 -2.91
N LEU A 7 -10.52 -1.48 -3.92
CA LEU A 7 -10.03 -1.52 -5.30
C LEU A 7 -8.64 -0.88 -5.43
N GLY A 8 -8.40 0.25 -4.76
CA GLY A 8 -7.08 0.87 -4.69
C GLY A 8 -6.03 -0.06 -4.08
N TYR A 9 -6.37 -0.77 -3.00
CA TYR A 9 -5.50 -1.77 -2.39
C TYR A 9 -5.14 -2.89 -3.37
N GLN A 10 -6.13 -3.48 -4.05
CA GLN A 10 -5.86 -4.51 -5.06
C GLN A 10 -4.94 -4.00 -6.16
N ARG A 11 -5.25 -2.83 -6.72
CA ARG A 11 -4.48 -2.24 -7.81
C ARG A 11 -3.04 -1.98 -7.43
N ASN A 12 -2.79 -1.40 -6.26
CA ASN A 12 -1.41 -1.15 -5.81
C ASN A 12 -0.65 -2.43 -5.44
N LEU A 13 -1.34 -3.51 -5.05
CA LEU A 13 -0.69 -4.82 -4.85
C LEU A 13 -0.31 -5.49 -6.17
N ILE A 14 -1.17 -5.37 -7.19
CA ILE A 14 -0.85 -5.81 -8.55
C ILE A 14 0.31 -4.97 -9.10
N ASP A 15 0.22 -3.65 -8.99
CA ASP A 15 1.26 -2.72 -9.43
C ASP A 15 2.61 -3.04 -8.78
N ALA A 16 2.64 -3.23 -7.45
CA ALA A 16 3.85 -3.63 -6.71
C ALA A 16 4.47 -4.96 -7.16
N SER A 17 3.67 -5.86 -7.77
CA SER A 17 4.15 -7.14 -8.33
C SER A 17 4.68 -7.03 -9.76
N LEU A 18 4.39 -5.91 -10.44
CA LEU A 18 4.79 -5.64 -11.81
C LEU A 18 5.93 -4.62 -11.89
N ASP A 19 5.96 -3.66 -10.97
CA ASP A 19 6.95 -2.61 -10.87
C ASP A 19 7.10 -2.09 -9.42
N ASP A 20 8.12 -1.28 -9.22
CA ASP A 20 8.42 -0.57 -7.99
C ASP A 20 7.44 0.60 -7.77
N ILE A 21 6.91 0.73 -6.55
CA ILE A 21 5.97 1.79 -6.17
C ILE A 21 6.53 2.72 -5.09
N SER A 22 6.19 4.00 -5.15
CA SER A 22 6.59 5.02 -4.18
C SER A 22 5.41 5.50 -3.33
N GLY A 23 5.70 6.16 -2.21
CA GLY A 23 4.68 6.74 -1.32
C GLY A 23 3.65 7.62 -2.04
N VAL A 24 4.09 8.48 -2.97
CA VAL A 24 3.19 9.36 -3.75
C VAL A 24 2.28 8.60 -4.72
N SER A 25 2.71 7.43 -5.19
CA SER A 25 1.97 6.63 -6.18
C SER A 25 0.88 5.76 -5.54
N ILE A 26 1.08 5.35 -4.27
CA ILE A 26 0.16 4.51 -3.51
C ILE A 26 -1.18 5.23 -3.36
N LEU A 27 -2.26 4.54 -3.74
CA LEU A 27 -3.64 5.00 -3.63
C LEU A 27 -3.88 6.38 -4.27
N SER A 28 -3.11 6.74 -5.30
CA SER A 28 -3.20 8.04 -5.99
C SER A 28 -4.59 8.34 -6.58
N GLY A 29 -5.35 7.30 -6.93
CA GLY A 29 -6.75 7.41 -7.38
C GLY A 29 -7.77 7.60 -6.25
N TRP A 30 -7.40 7.39 -4.98
CA TRP A 30 -8.34 7.47 -3.86
C TRP A 30 -8.29 8.85 -3.19
N CYS A 31 -9.47 9.45 -2.95
CA CYS A 31 -9.58 10.81 -2.38
C CYS A 31 -8.80 11.91 -3.14
N GLY A 32 -8.47 11.68 -4.43
CA GLY A 32 -7.67 12.59 -5.27
C GLY A 32 -6.16 12.52 -5.03
N GLY A 33 -5.68 11.57 -4.23
CA GLY A 33 -4.26 11.37 -3.96
C GLY A 33 -3.59 12.58 -3.32
N GLN A 34 -2.32 12.81 -3.66
CA GLN A 34 -1.52 13.92 -3.13
C GLN A 34 -2.06 15.31 -3.51
N TYR A 35 -2.85 15.44 -4.57
CA TYR A 35 -3.42 16.71 -5.03
C TYR A 35 -4.91 16.87 -4.65
N GLY A 36 -5.46 15.90 -3.92
CA GLY A 36 -6.86 15.88 -3.55
C GLY A 36 -7.20 16.83 -2.39
N ALA A 37 -8.46 17.25 -2.33
CA ALA A 37 -8.97 18.11 -1.26
C ALA A 37 -8.97 17.44 0.14
N ASN A 38 -8.78 16.12 0.21
CA ASN A 38 -8.73 15.34 1.44
C ASN A 38 -7.37 14.64 1.61
N GLN A 39 -6.26 15.36 1.40
CA GLN A 39 -4.91 14.81 1.46
C GLN A 39 -4.64 14.04 2.77
N ASP A 40 -5.13 14.54 3.90
CA ASP A 40 -5.00 13.86 5.21
C ASP A 40 -5.63 12.47 5.22
N LYS A 41 -6.79 12.29 4.58
CA LYS A 41 -7.42 10.97 4.48
C LYS A 41 -6.55 10.05 3.64
N TRP A 42 -6.10 10.51 2.47
CA TRP A 42 -5.19 9.76 1.59
C TRP A 42 -3.91 9.35 2.32
N ARG A 43 -3.23 10.28 3.01
CA ARG A 43 -2.03 10.00 3.81
C ARG A 43 -2.26 8.92 4.87
N ASN A 44 -3.40 8.96 5.57
CA ASN A 44 -3.77 7.92 6.53
C ASN A 44 -3.98 6.55 5.87
N ALA A 45 -4.57 6.50 4.67
CA ALA A 45 -4.73 5.25 3.94
C ALA A 45 -3.40 4.70 3.40
N VAL A 46 -2.50 5.56 2.92
CA VAL A 46 -1.14 5.17 2.52
C VAL A 46 -0.37 4.61 3.71
N SER A 47 -0.42 5.27 4.87
CA SER A 47 0.17 4.77 6.13
C SER A 47 -0.29 3.35 6.44
N ARG A 48 -1.60 3.11 6.42
CA ARG A 48 -2.20 1.79 6.67
C ARG A 48 -1.81 0.77 5.62
N PHE A 49 -1.77 1.15 4.35
CA PHE A 49 -1.33 0.27 3.25
C PHE A 49 0.10 -0.19 3.47
N VAL A 50 1.03 0.75 3.69
CA VAL A 50 2.45 0.45 3.94
C VAL A 50 2.60 -0.42 5.18
N PHE A 51 1.96 -0.05 6.29
CA PHE A 51 2.05 -0.81 7.55
C PHE A 51 1.57 -2.25 7.39
N ARG A 52 0.36 -2.46 6.84
CA ARG A 52 -0.24 -3.79 6.67
C ARG A 52 0.60 -4.68 5.77
N ASN A 53 0.99 -4.15 4.60
CA ASN A 53 1.71 -4.93 3.60
C ASN A 53 3.15 -5.23 4.00
N TYR A 54 3.85 -4.26 4.59
CA TYR A 54 5.22 -4.47 5.05
C TYR A 54 5.25 -5.44 6.25
N SER A 55 4.36 -5.25 7.23
CA SER A 55 4.34 -6.09 8.44
C SER A 55 3.93 -7.53 8.14
N SER A 56 3.05 -7.75 7.16
CA SER A 56 2.65 -9.09 6.71
C SER A 56 3.60 -9.72 5.69
N GLY A 57 4.68 -9.02 5.32
CA GLY A 57 5.69 -9.48 4.38
C GLY A 57 5.21 -9.58 2.93
N LEU A 58 4.22 -8.80 2.52
CA LEU A 58 3.72 -8.73 1.14
C LEU A 58 4.54 -7.75 0.28
N ILE A 59 5.02 -6.66 0.88
CA ILE A 59 5.95 -5.73 0.22
C ILE A 59 7.25 -5.60 1.01
N GLY A 60 8.35 -5.38 0.30
CA GLY A 60 9.65 -5.01 0.85
C GLY A 60 9.99 -3.55 0.54
N CYS A 61 11.07 -3.05 1.15
CA CYS A 61 11.69 -1.79 0.73
C CYS A 61 12.93 -2.12 -0.10
N VAL A 62 13.05 -1.53 -1.29
CA VAL A 62 14.16 -1.82 -2.22
C VAL A 62 15.49 -1.30 -1.66
N ASN A 63 15.47 -0.19 -0.92
CA ASN A 63 16.65 0.43 -0.32
C ASN A 63 16.44 0.74 1.18
N PRO A 64 16.36 -0.27 2.06
CA PRO A 64 15.97 -0.10 3.46
C PRO A 64 17.00 0.71 4.28
N ASP A 65 18.27 0.69 3.86
CA ASP A 65 19.38 1.39 4.53
C ASP A 65 19.31 2.92 4.40
N ILE A 66 18.70 3.43 3.32
CA ILE A 66 18.51 4.89 3.11
C ILE A 66 17.69 5.49 4.27
N TYR A 67 16.73 4.72 4.79
CA TYR A 67 15.82 5.19 5.82
C TYR A 67 16.03 4.61 7.21
N LYS A 68 16.98 3.68 7.36
CA LYS A 68 17.20 2.94 8.61
C LYS A 68 15.86 2.49 9.21
N ILE A 69 15.02 1.84 8.41
CA ILE A 69 13.67 1.41 8.80
C ILE A 69 13.80 0.35 9.90
N LYS A 70 13.92 0.81 11.15
CA LYS A 70 14.12 -0.03 12.35
C LYS A 70 12.82 -0.29 13.10
N ASP A 71 11.82 0.55 12.88
CA ASP A 71 10.53 0.52 13.57
C ASP A 71 9.44 0.87 12.56
N ILE A 72 8.80 -0.16 12.00
CA ILE A 72 7.79 -0.01 10.95
C ILE A 72 6.56 0.77 11.43
N VAL A 73 6.24 0.69 12.73
CA VAL A 73 5.12 1.43 13.33
C VAL A 73 5.43 2.92 13.32
N LYS A 74 6.63 3.32 13.77
CA LYS A 74 7.05 4.73 13.70
C LYS A 74 7.17 5.22 12.28
N PHE A 75 7.70 4.38 11.39
CA PHE A 75 7.90 4.73 10.00
C PHE A 75 6.57 4.93 9.26
N SER A 76 5.59 4.03 9.42
CA SER A 76 4.25 4.23 8.86
C SER A 76 3.57 5.50 9.41
N LYS A 77 3.70 5.79 10.71
CA LYS A 77 3.17 7.03 11.30
C LYS A 77 3.74 8.30 10.67
N LYS A 78 4.95 8.28 10.09
CA LYS A 78 5.48 9.44 9.36
C LYS A 78 4.65 9.79 8.13
N TYR A 79 4.04 8.80 7.47
CA TYR A 79 3.12 9.05 6.35
C TYR A 79 1.91 9.86 6.79
N GLU A 80 1.44 9.71 8.03
CA GLU A 80 0.28 10.46 8.54
C GLU A 80 0.64 11.92 8.86
N THR A 81 1.86 12.14 9.36
CA THR A 81 2.28 13.43 9.93
C THR A 81 3.05 14.33 8.98
N LEU A 82 3.75 13.77 7.99
CA LEU A 82 4.54 14.56 7.04
C LEU A 82 3.72 14.86 5.79
N GLU A 83 3.44 16.14 5.59
CA GLU A 83 2.87 16.66 4.35
C GLU A 83 3.79 16.37 3.15
N VAL A 84 3.21 16.19 1.97
CA VAL A 84 3.96 15.84 0.76
C VAL A 84 4.83 17.00 0.31
N ASP A 85 6.11 16.72 0.04
CA ASP A 85 7.07 17.63 -0.58
C ASP A 85 7.30 18.99 0.13
N VAL A 86 7.02 19.06 1.43
CA VAL A 86 7.18 20.31 2.22
C VAL A 86 8.62 20.51 2.71
N ASN A 87 9.32 19.43 3.01
CA ASN A 87 10.70 19.43 3.50
C ASN A 87 11.49 18.21 3.01
N GLU A 88 12.80 18.19 3.26
CA GLU A 88 13.70 17.10 2.81
C GLU A 88 13.23 15.73 3.29
N GLU A 89 12.83 15.59 4.56
CA GLU A 89 12.35 14.32 5.09
C GLU A 89 11.09 13.84 4.36
N SER A 90 10.14 14.74 4.12
CA SER A 90 8.93 14.41 3.36
C SER A 90 9.23 14.05 1.90
N LEU A 91 10.10 14.80 1.22
CA LEU A 91 10.48 14.52 -0.17
C LEU A 91 11.04 13.12 -0.30
N VAL A 92 11.94 12.76 0.61
CA VAL A 92 12.58 11.44 0.59
C VAL A 92 11.58 10.36 1.01
N LEU A 93 10.66 10.62 1.95
CA LEU A 93 9.65 9.64 2.38
C LEU A 93 8.70 9.30 1.24
N TRP A 94 8.17 10.34 0.61
CA TRP A 94 7.11 10.23 -0.39
C TRP A 94 7.62 9.79 -1.76
N ASN A 95 8.83 10.22 -2.16
CA ASN A 95 9.38 9.96 -3.49
C ASN A 95 10.58 9.02 -3.49
N GLY A 96 11.36 8.99 -2.41
CA GLY A 96 12.62 8.23 -2.33
C GLY A 96 12.47 6.83 -1.74
N VAL A 97 11.43 6.58 -0.94
CA VAL A 97 11.15 5.22 -0.46
C VAL A 97 10.40 4.46 -1.53
N ILE A 98 11.05 3.41 -2.00
CA ILE A 98 10.53 2.51 -3.04
C ILE A 98 10.21 1.16 -2.44
N TYR A 99 9.02 0.66 -2.74
CA TYR A 99 8.52 -0.64 -2.35
C TYR A 99 8.36 -1.54 -3.56
N SER A 100 8.60 -2.83 -3.35
CA SER A 100 8.40 -3.87 -4.34
C SER A 100 7.72 -5.07 -3.70
N SER A 101 7.10 -5.93 -4.51
CA SER A 101 6.56 -7.19 -4.03
C SER A 101 7.64 -8.07 -3.40
N THR A 102 7.22 -8.85 -2.41
CA THR A 102 8.00 -10.01 -1.99
C THR A 102 7.53 -11.24 -2.77
N LYS A 103 8.34 -12.30 -2.71
CA LYS A 103 7.94 -13.63 -3.21
C LYS A 103 6.56 -14.08 -2.70
N LYS A 104 6.18 -13.71 -1.47
CA LYS A 104 4.87 -14.05 -0.90
C LYS A 104 3.73 -13.38 -1.67
N LEU A 105 3.90 -12.10 -2.07
CA LEU A 105 2.91 -11.41 -2.88
C LEU A 105 2.92 -11.93 -4.32
N ASP A 106 4.10 -12.18 -4.91
CA ASP A 106 4.21 -12.72 -6.27
C ASP A 106 3.46 -14.06 -6.41
N GLU A 107 3.65 -14.97 -5.46
CA GLU A 107 2.97 -16.27 -5.44
C GLU A 107 1.44 -16.13 -5.28
N LEU A 108 0.96 -15.11 -4.57
CA LEU A 108 -0.47 -14.81 -4.47
C LEU A 108 -1.00 -14.28 -5.80
N ILE A 109 -0.33 -13.29 -6.39
CA ILE A 109 -0.71 -12.70 -7.67
C ILE A 109 -0.76 -13.77 -8.77
N GLU A 110 0.23 -14.65 -8.83
CA GLU A 110 0.26 -15.77 -9.78
C GLU A 110 -0.92 -16.74 -9.57
N ARG A 111 -1.19 -17.12 -8.30
CA ARG A 111 -2.29 -18.04 -7.96
C ARG A 111 -3.66 -17.53 -8.39
N TYR A 112 -3.89 -16.22 -8.29
CA TYR A 112 -5.13 -15.58 -8.73
C TYR A 112 -5.10 -15.14 -10.20
N GLY A 113 -3.98 -15.34 -10.90
CA GLY A 113 -3.81 -15.00 -12.31
C GLY A 113 -3.83 -13.50 -12.59
N LEU A 114 -3.39 -12.67 -11.63
CA LEU A 114 -3.48 -11.20 -11.66
C LEU A 114 -2.18 -10.50 -12.13
N GLY A 115 -1.14 -11.25 -12.51
CA GLY A 115 0.20 -10.74 -12.84
C GLY A 115 0.32 -10.09 -14.23
N ASP A 116 -0.60 -9.20 -14.58
CA ASP A 116 -0.61 -8.48 -15.86
C ASP A 116 -1.24 -7.09 -15.67
N TRP A 117 -0.66 -6.08 -16.34
CA TRP A 117 -1.10 -4.68 -16.28
C TRP A 117 -2.60 -4.50 -16.58
N ARG A 118 -3.21 -5.36 -17.39
CA ARG A 118 -4.65 -5.32 -17.71
C ARG A 118 -5.55 -5.46 -16.49
N TYR A 119 -5.09 -6.12 -15.42
CA TYR A 119 -5.90 -6.29 -14.21
C TYR A 119 -5.99 -5.03 -13.35
N LEU A 120 -5.21 -3.98 -13.66
CA LEU A 120 -5.42 -2.66 -13.06
C LEU A 120 -6.76 -2.05 -13.49
N ASP A 121 -7.28 -2.40 -14.66
CA ASP A 121 -8.56 -1.89 -15.17
C ASP A 121 -9.77 -2.71 -14.70
N PHE A 122 -9.54 -3.83 -14.02
CA PHE A 122 -10.60 -4.75 -13.63
C PHE A 122 -11.22 -4.37 -12.28
N ASP A 123 -12.39 -4.94 -12.02
CA ASP A 123 -13.08 -4.85 -10.73
C ASP A 123 -12.32 -5.62 -9.64
N VAL A 124 -12.71 -5.43 -8.38
CA VAL A 124 -12.20 -6.15 -7.22
C VAL A 124 -12.39 -7.65 -7.40
N ASN A 125 -11.28 -8.38 -7.37
CA ASN A 125 -11.26 -9.82 -7.18
C ASN A 125 -11.47 -10.10 -5.69
N HIS A 126 -12.72 -10.42 -5.32
CA HIS A 126 -13.10 -10.63 -3.93
C HIS A 126 -12.39 -11.79 -3.25
N ASP A 127 -12.02 -12.84 -3.98
CA ASP A 127 -11.31 -13.99 -3.41
C ASP A 127 -9.87 -13.61 -3.06
N PHE A 128 -9.17 -12.94 -4.00
CA PHE A 128 -7.84 -12.39 -3.75
C PHE A 128 -7.84 -11.44 -2.55
N MET A 129 -8.76 -10.47 -2.53
CA MET A 129 -8.82 -9.50 -1.44
C MET A 129 -9.24 -10.13 -0.11
N SER A 130 -10.03 -11.21 -0.12
CA SER A 130 -10.35 -11.97 1.09
C SER A 130 -9.12 -12.67 1.66
N GLU A 131 -8.24 -13.25 0.82
CA GLU A 131 -6.97 -13.83 1.27
C GLU A 131 -6.03 -12.75 1.82
N ILE A 132 -5.92 -11.60 1.15
CA ILE A 132 -5.15 -10.44 1.65
C ILE A 132 -5.67 -9.97 3.02
N ILE A 133 -6.98 -9.84 3.18
CA ILE A 133 -7.59 -9.44 4.46
C ILE A 133 -7.34 -10.49 5.55
N SER A 134 -7.39 -11.78 5.22
CA SER A 134 -7.04 -12.85 6.16
C SER A 134 -5.61 -12.72 6.65
N ILE A 135 -4.67 -12.49 5.72
CA ILE A 135 -3.25 -12.28 6.05
C ILE A 135 -3.09 -11.08 6.99
N TYR A 136 -3.79 -9.97 6.76
CA TYR A 136 -3.72 -8.82 7.65
C TYR A 136 -4.26 -9.12 9.05
N LYS A 137 -5.37 -9.87 9.15
CA LYS A 137 -5.96 -10.29 10.43
C LYS A 137 -5.04 -11.20 11.22
N ASP A 138 -4.35 -12.13 10.57
CA ASP A 138 -3.38 -13.03 11.22
C ASP A 138 -2.20 -12.27 11.83
N PHE A 139 -1.85 -11.11 11.25
CA PHE A 139 -0.85 -10.18 11.80
C PHE A 139 -1.43 -9.15 12.79
N GLY A 140 -2.71 -9.27 13.17
CA GLY A 140 -3.35 -8.38 14.14
C GLY A 140 -3.61 -6.95 13.63
N SER A 141 -3.61 -6.74 12.31
CA SER A 141 -3.93 -5.43 11.73
C SER A 141 -5.44 -5.17 11.76
N ASP A 142 -5.85 -3.96 12.11
CA ASP A 142 -7.22 -3.49 11.87
C ASP A 142 -7.45 -3.43 10.36
N VAL A 143 -8.61 -3.93 9.90
CA VAL A 143 -9.04 -3.99 8.49
C VAL A 143 -10.45 -3.44 8.29
N SER A 144 -11.03 -2.79 9.31
CA SER A 144 -12.43 -2.31 9.31
C SER A 144 -12.77 -1.33 8.17
N ASP A 145 -11.77 -0.65 7.62
CA ASP A 145 -11.90 0.26 6.47
C ASP A 145 -12.01 -0.47 5.12
N ILE A 146 -11.43 -1.67 5.01
CA ILE A 146 -11.36 -2.46 3.77
C ILE A 146 -12.15 -3.78 3.83
N SER A 147 -12.64 -4.24 4.99
CA SER A 147 -13.50 -5.41 5.10
C SER A 147 -14.99 -5.06 5.19
N LEU A 148 -15.85 -5.94 4.69
CA LEU A 148 -17.21 -6.09 5.20
C LEU A 148 -17.09 -6.82 6.55
N CYS A 149 -17.64 -6.26 7.62
CA CYS A 149 -17.80 -7.02 8.86
C CYS A 149 -18.67 -8.24 8.62
#